data_AF-A0A7S3NW01-F1
#
_entry.id   AF-A0A7S3NW01-F1
#
_cell.length_a   1.000
_cell.length_b   1.000
_cell.length_c   1.000
_cell.angle_alpha   90.00
_cell.angle_beta   90.00
_cell.angle_gamma   90.00
#
_symmetry.space_group_name_H-M   'P 1'
#
loop_
_entity.id
_entity.type
_entity.pdbx_description
1 polymer ?
#
loop_
_entity_poly.entity_id
_entity_poly.type
_entity_poly.pdbx_seq_one_letter_code
_entity_poly.pdbx_strand_id
1 'polypeptide(L)'
;EIVKLFDQDFDKVFNIMLGINRSVFWLFDSPYYKILDQDFTAKFEYNNQWYSQQGTNVKIFTFTDYAPKVFEEFRKIDGISNEGYAKALGPSNIFKYIWSNNLSTFKELCSTGKSGSLFYYTEDGKYMLKTIHKAEFSKMRSILKKYYAHLKECPNSVINRFYGLHKINYVENGKSREQ
;
A
#
# COMPACT_ATOMS: atom_id res chain seq x y z
N GLU A 1 9.74 -23.22 13.73
CA GLU A 1 9.99 -21.94 14.42
C GLU A 1 9.63 -20.66 13.65
N ILE A 2 9.03 -20.71 12.44
CA ILE A 2 8.85 -19.50 11.62
C ILE A 2 7.57 -18.69 11.97
N VAL A 3 6.62 -19.29 12.70
CA VAL A 3 5.24 -18.74 12.85
C VAL A 3 5.04 -17.88 14.11
N LYS A 4 6.09 -17.64 14.91
CA LYS A 4 6.05 -16.76 16.10
C LYS A 4 6.92 -15.51 15.98
N LEU A 5 7.27 -15.08 14.76
CA LEU A 5 8.34 -14.09 14.61
C LEU A 5 7.93 -12.63 14.70
N PHE A 6 6.63 -12.25 14.65
CA PHE A 6 6.33 -10.84 14.42
C PHE A 6 5.11 -10.28 15.16
N ASP A 7 5.24 -9.00 15.52
CA ASP A 7 4.22 -8.15 16.15
C ASP A 7 3.03 -7.89 15.21
N GLN A 8 1.86 -7.52 15.75
CA GLN A 8 0.66 -7.23 14.95
C GLN A 8 0.91 -6.17 13.87
N ASP A 9 1.79 -5.21 14.12
CA ASP A 9 2.10 -4.15 13.15
C ASP A 9 2.95 -4.64 11.98
N PHE A 10 3.82 -5.64 12.21
CA PHE A 10 4.59 -6.25 11.13
C PHE A 10 3.67 -7.06 10.20
N ASP A 11 2.75 -7.88 10.75
CA ASP A 11 1.80 -8.65 9.95
C ASP A 11 1.00 -7.73 9.01
N LYS A 12 0.57 -6.57 9.52
CA LYS A 12 -0.13 -5.56 8.71
C LYS A 12 0.75 -5.00 7.62
N VAL A 13 1.93 -4.46 7.96
CA VAL A 13 2.83 -3.83 6.98
C VAL A 13 3.26 -4.84 5.91
N PHE A 14 3.58 -6.06 6.30
CA PHE A 14 3.93 -7.14 5.36
C PHE A 14 2.78 -7.45 4.39
N ASN A 15 1.54 -7.55 4.88
CA ASN A 15 0.38 -7.77 4.01
C ASN A 15 0.07 -6.55 3.11
N ILE A 16 0.34 -5.32 3.56
CA ILE A 16 0.29 -4.12 2.71
C ILE A 16 1.31 -4.24 1.57
N MET A 17 2.56 -4.61 1.87
CA MET A 17 3.61 -4.76 0.85
C MET A 17 3.28 -5.85 -0.17
N LEU A 18 2.77 -7.00 0.29
CA LEU A 18 2.26 -8.06 -0.59
C LEU A 18 1.13 -7.56 -1.47
N GLY A 19 0.17 -6.82 -0.88
CA GLY A 19 -0.97 -6.24 -1.59
C GLY A 19 -0.56 -5.25 -2.67
N ILE A 20 0.35 -4.31 -2.35
CA ILE A 20 0.91 -3.35 -3.30
C ILE A 20 1.61 -4.08 -4.44
N ASN A 21 2.53 -4.99 -4.10
CA ASN A 21 3.31 -5.73 -5.08
C ASN A 21 2.40 -6.51 -6.04
N ARG A 22 1.41 -7.23 -5.49
CA ARG A 22 0.40 -7.93 -6.27
C ARG A 22 -0.40 -6.96 -7.12
N SER A 23 -0.99 -5.91 -6.56
CA SER A 23 -1.83 -5.00 -7.36
C SER A 23 -1.08 -4.42 -8.56
N VAL A 24 0.17 -4.01 -8.36
CA VAL A 24 1.01 -3.45 -9.42
C VAL A 24 1.31 -4.48 -10.52
N PHE A 25 1.64 -5.73 -10.17
CA PHE A 25 1.90 -6.78 -11.16
C PHE A 25 0.66 -7.22 -11.94
N TRP A 26 -0.54 -7.02 -11.38
CA TRP A 26 -1.79 -7.39 -12.03
C TRP A 26 -2.37 -6.26 -12.90
N LEU A 27 -1.74 -5.09 -12.94
CA LEU A 27 -2.10 -4.04 -13.89
C LEU A 27 -1.65 -4.42 -15.29
N PHE A 28 -2.62 -4.58 -16.20
CA PHE A 28 -2.33 -4.73 -17.62
C PHE A 28 -1.66 -3.47 -18.15
N ASP A 29 -0.35 -3.50 -18.41
CA ASP A 29 0.34 -2.34 -18.97
C ASP A 29 0.07 -2.25 -20.47
N SER A 30 -0.46 -1.11 -20.90
CA SER A 30 -0.65 -0.81 -22.31
C SER A 30 -0.34 0.65 -22.55
N PRO A 31 0.60 0.96 -23.47
CA PRO A 31 0.97 2.34 -23.78
C PRO A 31 -0.17 3.13 -24.45
N TYR A 32 -1.24 2.45 -24.89
CA TYR A 32 -2.38 3.06 -25.57
C TYR A 32 -3.60 3.27 -24.67
N TYR A 33 -3.54 2.78 -23.42
CA TYR A 33 -4.65 2.91 -22.50
C TYR A 33 -4.87 4.38 -22.11
N LYS A 34 -6.11 4.85 -22.21
CA LYS A 34 -6.52 6.18 -21.75
C LYS A 34 -7.40 6.03 -20.52
N ILE A 35 -7.16 6.86 -19.51
CA ILE A 35 -7.98 6.88 -18.30
C ILE A 35 -9.44 7.20 -18.65
N LEU A 36 -10.33 6.36 -18.13
CA LEU A 36 -11.78 6.45 -18.24
C LEU A 36 -12.38 6.86 -16.90
N ASP A 37 -13.63 7.35 -16.93
CA ASP A 37 -14.33 7.77 -15.72
C ASP A 37 -14.51 6.65 -14.69
N GLN A 38 -14.67 5.41 -15.16
CA GLN A 38 -14.79 4.23 -14.30
C GLN A 38 -13.52 3.95 -13.49
N ASP A 39 -12.34 4.33 -13.98
CA ASP A 39 -11.06 4.06 -13.33
C ASP A 39 -10.92 4.80 -12.02
N PHE A 40 -11.55 5.96 -11.87
CA PHE A 40 -11.58 6.74 -10.62
C PHE A 40 -12.39 6.08 -9.51
N THR A 41 -13.26 5.13 -9.87
CA THR A 41 -14.13 4.40 -8.93
C THR A 41 -13.77 2.92 -8.82
N ALA A 42 -12.92 2.42 -9.73
CA ALA A 42 -12.47 1.04 -9.74
C ALA A 42 -11.83 0.66 -8.40
N LYS A 43 -12.07 -0.58 -7.96
CA LYS A 43 -11.39 -1.17 -6.81
C LYS A 43 -11.13 -2.65 -7.07
N PHE A 44 -10.00 -3.14 -6.59
CA PHE A 44 -9.62 -4.55 -6.68
C PHE A 44 -9.27 -5.08 -5.29
N GLU A 45 -9.77 -6.27 -4.97
CA GLU A 45 -9.61 -6.88 -3.66
C GLU A 45 -8.76 -8.15 -3.77
N TYR A 46 -7.81 -8.30 -2.85
CA TYR A 46 -6.87 -9.40 -2.79
C TYR A 46 -6.85 -9.96 -1.37
N ASN A 47 -7.10 -11.26 -1.24
CA ASN A 47 -7.14 -11.93 0.05
C ASN A 47 -5.87 -12.76 0.28
N ASN A 48 -5.29 -12.62 1.46
CA ASN A 48 -4.22 -13.47 1.98
C ASN A 48 -4.73 -14.18 3.24
N GLN A 49 -4.61 -15.52 3.27
CA GLN A 49 -5.02 -16.33 4.41
C GLN A 49 -3.80 -16.95 5.07
N TRP A 50 -3.67 -16.74 6.38
CA TRP A 50 -2.60 -17.26 7.20
C TRP A 50 -3.17 -18.27 8.18
N TYR A 51 -2.56 -19.45 8.23
CA TYR A 51 -2.96 -20.55 9.10
C TYR A 51 -1.96 -20.70 10.25
N SER A 52 -2.47 -20.88 11.47
CA SER A 52 -1.63 -21.30 12.60
C SER A 52 -1.08 -22.71 12.38
N GLN A 53 0.02 -23.07 13.06
CA GLN A 53 0.63 -24.41 12.97
C GLN A 53 -0.34 -25.55 13.31
N GLN A 54 -1.37 -25.28 14.12
CA GLN A 54 -2.39 -26.26 14.49
C GLN A 54 -3.60 -26.25 13.54
N GLY A 55 -3.61 -25.40 12.50
CA GLY A 55 -4.70 -25.27 11.52
C GLY A 55 -6.00 -24.67 12.05
N THR A 56 -6.09 -24.37 13.36
CA THR A 56 -7.31 -23.95 14.04
C THR A 56 -7.61 -22.46 13.97
N ASN A 57 -6.56 -21.61 13.96
CA ASN A 57 -6.71 -20.16 13.82
C ASN A 57 -6.38 -19.73 12.39
N VAL A 58 -7.30 -18.98 11.79
CA VAL A 58 -7.14 -18.35 10.47
C VAL A 58 -7.14 -16.84 10.64
N LYS A 59 -6.08 -16.19 10.16
CA LYS A 59 -6.04 -14.74 9.95
C LYS A 59 -6.24 -14.47 8.47
N ILE A 60 -7.30 -13.77 8.12
CA ILE A 60 -7.58 -13.36 6.73
C ILE A 60 -7.30 -11.88 6.62
N PHE A 61 -6.38 -11.50 5.73
CA PHE A 61 -6.14 -10.11 5.36
C PHE A 61 -6.75 -9.86 3.98
N THR A 62 -7.53 -8.79 3.88
CA THR A 62 -8.10 -8.29 2.63
C THR A 62 -7.48 -6.95 2.31
N PHE A 63 -6.70 -6.91 1.24
CA PHE A 63 -6.14 -5.70 0.68
C PHE A 63 -7.05 -5.20 -0.45
N THR A 64 -7.48 -3.95 -0.37
CA THR A 64 -8.25 -3.28 -1.44
C THR A 64 -7.40 -2.18 -2.06
N ASP A 65 -7.16 -2.25 -3.37
CA ASP A 65 -6.57 -1.17 -4.13
C ASP A 65 -7.65 -0.31 -4.81
N TYR A 66 -7.59 1.00 -4.64
CA TYR A 66 -8.55 1.95 -5.20
C TYR A 66 -7.94 2.72 -6.37
N ALA A 67 -8.67 2.79 -7.48
CA ALA A 67 -8.31 3.50 -8.69
C ALA A 67 -6.87 3.20 -9.19
N PRO A 68 -6.47 1.92 -9.30
CA PRO A 68 -5.07 1.57 -9.51
C PRO A 68 -4.50 2.11 -10.83
N LYS A 69 -5.33 2.19 -11.88
CA LYS A 69 -4.96 2.80 -13.17
C LYS A 69 -4.69 4.29 -13.06
N VAL A 70 -5.47 5.00 -12.25
CA VAL A 70 -5.25 6.44 -12.01
C VAL A 70 -3.93 6.67 -11.27
N PHE A 71 -3.65 5.86 -10.24
CA PHE A 71 -2.39 5.95 -9.50
C PHE A 71 -1.17 5.48 -10.31
N GLU A 72 -1.34 4.54 -11.24
CA GLU A 72 -0.32 4.19 -12.22
C GLU A 72 0.04 5.38 -13.12
N GLU A 73 -0.95 6.15 -13.59
CA GLU A 73 -0.68 7.35 -14.39
C GLU A 73 0.06 8.43 -13.57
N PHE A 74 -0.23 8.58 -12.27
CA PHE A 74 0.56 9.46 -11.41
C PHE A 74 2.02 9.03 -11.31
N ARG A 75 2.27 7.73 -11.18
CA ARG A 75 3.63 7.19 -11.22
C ARG A 75 4.30 7.50 -12.56
N LYS A 76 3.62 7.31 -13.69
CA LYS A 76 4.15 7.62 -15.03
C LYS A 76 4.48 9.10 -15.23
N ILE A 77 3.61 10.01 -14.77
CA ILE A 77 3.85 11.47 -14.83
C ILE A 77 5.18 11.83 -14.14
N ASP A 78 5.47 11.18 -13.01
CA ASP A 78 6.69 11.42 -12.23
C ASP A 78 7.87 10.49 -12.64
N GLY A 79 7.75 9.75 -13.75
CA GLY A 79 8.81 8.88 -14.26
C GLY A 79 9.10 7.64 -13.40
N ILE A 80 8.12 7.20 -12.60
CA ILE A 80 8.23 6.04 -11.73
C ILE A 80 7.69 4.80 -12.46
N SER A 81 8.56 3.81 -12.69
CA SER A 81 8.13 2.52 -13.23
C SER A 81 7.39 1.70 -12.19
N ASN A 82 6.42 0.89 -12.64
CA ASN A 82 5.70 -0.06 -11.79
C ASN A 82 6.68 -1.03 -11.10
N GLU A 83 7.70 -1.52 -11.81
CA GLU A 83 8.73 -2.38 -11.24
C GLU A 83 9.52 -1.67 -10.13
N GLY A 84 9.98 -0.44 -10.37
CA GLY A 84 10.72 0.34 -9.38
C GLY A 84 9.89 0.63 -8.13
N TYR A 85 8.60 0.94 -8.32
CA TYR A 85 7.65 1.14 -7.23
C TYR A 85 7.40 -0.16 -6.44
N ALA A 86 7.13 -1.27 -7.12
CA ALA A 86 6.91 -2.58 -6.50
C ALA A 86 8.16 -3.14 -5.80
N LYS A 87 9.35 -2.81 -6.28
CA LYS A 87 10.62 -3.15 -5.63
C LYS A 87 10.84 -2.32 -4.36
N ALA A 88 10.52 -1.03 -4.40
CA ALA A 88 10.71 -0.14 -3.26
C ALA A 88 9.73 -0.42 -2.10
N LEU A 89 8.48 -0.77 -2.42
CA LEU A 89 7.41 -1.01 -1.43
C LEU A 89 7.02 -2.49 -1.29
N GLY A 90 7.74 -3.38 -1.96
CA GLY A 90 7.46 -4.81 -1.93
C GLY A 90 8.16 -5.55 -0.78
N PRO A 91 7.79 -6.82 -0.57
CA PRO A 91 8.34 -7.65 0.51
C PRO A 91 9.85 -7.92 0.37
N SER A 92 10.43 -7.74 -0.82
CA SER A 92 11.88 -7.90 -1.07
C SER A 92 12.73 -7.09 -0.10
N ASN A 93 12.25 -5.91 0.30
CA ASN A 93 12.99 -5.03 1.20
C ASN A 93 12.89 -5.50 2.66
N ILE A 94 11.78 -6.15 3.04
CA ILE A 94 11.61 -6.74 4.37
C ILE A 94 12.54 -7.95 4.57
N PHE A 95 12.73 -8.78 3.54
CA PHE A 95 13.59 -9.96 3.66
C PHE A 95 15.03 -9.61 4.07
N LYS A 96 15.53 -8.45 3.64
CA LYS A 96 16.85 -7.93 4.08
C LYS A 96 16.91 -7.76 5.60
N TYR A 97 15.87 -7.21 6.23
CA TYR A 97 15.82 -7.01 7.68
C TYR A 97 15.68 -8.33 8.44
N ILE A 98 14.89 -9.28 7.89
CA ILE A 98 14.74 -10.62 8.47
C ILE A 98 16.07 -11.38 8.41
N TRP A 99 16.73 -11.42 7.24
CA TRP A 99 17.99 -12.16 7.08
C TRP A 99 19.17 -11.56 7.84
N SER A 100 19.16 -10.25 8.08
CA SER A 100 20.19 -9.57 8.88
C SER A 100 19.90 -9.59 10.39
N ASN A 101 18.80 -10.23 10.83
CA ASN A 101 18.31 -10.18 12.21
C ASN A 101 18.14 -8.75 12.76
N ASN A 102 17.96 -7.75 11.90
CA ASN A 102 17.87 -6.34 12.28
C ASN A 102 16.43 -5.81 12.15
N LEU A 103 15.53 -6.44 12.91
CA LEU A 103 14.12 -6.02 12.97
C LEU A 103 13.95 -4.67 13.69
N SER A 104 14.95 -4.24 14.47
CA SER A 104 15.03 -2.90 15.07
C SER A 104 15.02 -1.80 14.02
N THR A 105 15.80 -1.94 12.94
CA THR A 105 15.81 -0.96 11.84
C THR A 105 14.46 -0.88 11.13
N PHE A 106 13.75 -2.01 10.99
CA PHE A 106 12.38 -1.99 10.46
C PHE A 106 11.41 -1.22 11.37
N LYS A 107 11.56 -1.36 12.70
CA LYS A 107 10.79 -0.56 13.67
C LYS A 107 11.16 0.92 13.63
N GLU A 108 12.42 1.28 13.40
CA GLU A 108 12.86 2.67 13.26
C GLU A 108 12.25 3.38 12.04
N LEU A 109 12.03 2.63 10.95
CA LEU A 109 11.31 3.14 9.78
C LEU A 109 9.81 3.35 10.05
N CYS A 110 9.29 2.78 11.15
CA CYS A 110 7.92 2.94 11.59
C CYS A 110 7.83 4.06 12.64
N SER A 111 7.20 5.19 12.30
CA SER A 111 6.96 6.26 13.28
C SER A 111 5.46 6.43 13.55
N THR A 112 5.13 6.84 14.77
CA THR A 112 3.79 7.27 15.15
C THR A 112 3.75 8.79 15.14
N GLY A 113 2.92 9.37 14.27
CA GLY A 113 2.73 10.82 14.26
C GLY A 113 1.94 11.28 15.49
N LYS A 114 1.94 12.59 15.77
CA LYS A 114 1.12 13.21 16.84
C LYS A 114 -0.38 12.89 16.72
N SER A 115 -0.86 12.49 15.54
CA SER A 115 -2.25 12.07 15.28
C SER A 115 -2.53 10.58 15.53
N GLY A 116 -1.53 9.78 15.91
CA GLY A 116 -1.66 8.31 16.01
C GLY A 116 -1.57 7.59 14.66
N SER A 117 -1.25 8.31 13.57
CA SER A 117 -0.98 7.70 12.27
C SER A 117 0.35 6.95 12.29
N LEU A 118 0.35 5.70 11.84
CA LEU A 118 1.53 4.94 11.47
C LEU A 118 2.11 5.47 10.15
N PHE A 119 3.41 5.69 10.12
CA PHE A 119 4.21 6.01 8.95
C PHE A 119 5.26 4.92 8.75
N TYR A 120 5.48 4.51 7.51
CA TYR A 120 6.59 3.64 7.12
C TYR A 120 7.34 4.28 5.96
N TYR A 121 8.66 4.38 6.06
CA TYR A 121 9.51 4.94 5.01
C TYR A 121 10.30 3.83 4.31
N THR A 122 10.51 3.97 3.00
CA THR A 122 11.48 3.13 2.29
C THR A 122 12.90 3.48 2.73
N GLU A 123 13.83 2.52 2.63
CA GLU A 123 15.23 2.69 3.06
C GLU A 123 15.93 3.87 2.35
N ASP A 124 15.59 4.12 1.08
CA ASP A 124 16.09 5.24 0.29
C ASP A 124 15.36 6.57 0.57
N GLY A 125 14.38 6.58 1.47
CA GLY A 125 13.56 7.75 1.82
C GLY A 125 12.66 8.26 0.69
N LYS A 126 12.59 7.55 -0.45
CA LYS A 126 11.86 8.00 -1.64
C LYS A 126 10.35 7.91 -1.48
N TYR A 127 9.87 6.92 -0.72
CA TYR A 127 8.45 6.70 -0.51
C TYR A 127 8.11 6.59 0.97
N MET A 128 6.86 6.93 1.26
CA MET A 128 6.29 6.85 2.59
C MET A 128 4.89 6.24 2.49
N LEU A 129 4.64 5.19 3.24
CA LEU A 129 3.29 4.71 3.54
C LEU A 129 2.79 5.46 4.77
N LYS A 130 1.59 6.00 4.68
CA LYS A 130 0.94 6.70 5.78
C LYS A 130 -0.46 6.11 5.99
N THR A 131 -0.77 5.75 7.22
CA THR A 131 -2.16 5.46 7.60
C THR A 131 -2.93 6.77 7.76
N ILE A 132 -4.12 6.80 7.17
CA ILE A 132 -4.98 7.98 7.12
C ILE A 132 -6.34 7.66 7.72
N HIS A 133 -7.01 8.67 8.26
CA HIS A 133 -8.36 8.47 8.79
C HIS A 133 -9.38 8.32 7.65
N LYS A 134 -10.53 7.70 7.96
CA LYS A 134 -11.65 7.54 7.01
C LYS A 134 -12.10 8.85 6.36
N ALA A 135 -12.02 9.96 7.08
CA ALA A 135 -12.33 11.29 6.54
C ALA A 135 -11.32 11.73 5.46
N GLU A 136 -10.02 11.56 5.69
CA GLU A 136 -8.96 11.83 4.71
C GLU A 136 -9.10 10.93 3.48
N PHE A 137 -9.37 9.63 3.68
CA PHE A 137 -9.66 8.69 2.59
C PHE A 137 -10.84 9.15 1.73
N SER A 138 -11.95 9.53 2.37
CA SER A 138 -13.15 10.00 1.69
C SER A 138 -12.87 11.30 0.93
N LYS A 139 -12.09 12.20 1.52
CA LYS A 139 -11.69 13.46 0.89
C LYS A 139 -10.84 13.21 -0.35
N MET A 140 -9.82 12.36 -0.25
CA MET A 140 -8.96 11.99 -1.38
C MET A 140 -9.79 11.45 -2.55
N ARG A 141 -10.70 10.51 -2.29
CA ARG A 141 -11.60 9.98 -3.32
C ARG A 141 -12.48 11.05 -3.96
N SER A 142 -13.00 11.98 -3.16
CA SER A 142 -13.86 13.06 -3.68
C SER A 142 -13.11 14.04 -4.59
N ILE A 143 -11.79 14.21 -4.40
CA ILE A 143 -10.98 15.14 -5.19
C ILE A 143 -10.18 14.46 -6.31
N LEU A 144 -10.16 13.12 -6.39
CA LEU A 144 -9.23 12.36 -7.23
C LEU A 144 -9.25 12.79 -8.71
N LYS A 145 -10.43 13.04 -9.28
CA LYS A 145 -10.55 13.53 -10.67
C LYS A 145 -9.91 14.92 -10.86
N LYS A 146 -10.16 15.85 -9.92
CA LYS A 146 -9.59 17.20 -9.95
C LYS A 146 -8.08 17.16 -9.74
N TYR A 147 -7.62 16.32 -8.81
CA TYR A 147 -6.21 16.09 -8.56
C TYR A 147 -5.51 15.51 -9.80
N TYR A 148 -6.14 14.58 -10.51
CA TYR A 148 -5.63 14.04 -11.78
C TYR A 148 -5.49 15.12 -12.85
N ALA A 149 -6.53 15.92 -13.08
CA ALA A 149 -6.48 17.03 -14.04
C ALA A 149 -5.35 18.03 -13.69
N HIS A 150 -5.25 18.40 -12.41
CA HIS A 150 -4.20 19.30 -11.93
C HIS A 150 -2.79 18.77 -12.17
N LEU A 151 -2.52 17.48 -11.90
CA LEU A 151 -1.20 16.91 -12.14
C LEU A 151 -0.85 16.82 -13.63
N LYS A 152 -1.84 16.61 -14.50
CA LYS A 152 -1.65 16.62 -15.96
C LYS A 152 -1.32 18.00 -16.49
N GLU A 153 -1.98 19.03 -15.97
CA GLU A 153 -1.79 20.43 -16.38
C GLU A 153 -0.55 21.07 -15.75
N CYS A 154 -0.25 20.70 -14.50
CA CYS A 154 0.85 21.24 -13.71
C CYS A 154 1.79 20.14 -13.17
N PRO A 155 2.59 19.46 -14.02
CA PRO A 155 3.44 18.34 -13.61
C PRO A 155 4.46 18.70 -12.52
N ASN A 156 4.88 19.96 -12.43
CA ASN A 156 5.85 20.46 -11.44
C ASN A 156 5.20 21.05 -10.18
N SER A 157 3.91 20.78 -9.93
CA SER A 157 3.21 21.31 -8.76
C SER A 157 3.84 20.83 -7.44
N VAL A 158 3.86 21.71 -6.44
CA VAL A 158 4.36 21.42 -5.08
C VAL A 158 3.36 20.68 -4.18
N ILE A 159 2.18 20.32 -4.72
CA ILE A 159 1.22 19.51 -3.96
C ILE A 159 1.79 18.11 -3.69
N ASN A 160 1.38 17.53 -2.56
CA ASN A 160 1.80 16.18 -2.17
C ASN A 160 1.51 15.16 -3.27
N ARG A 161 2.48 14.29 -3.55
CA ARG A 161 2.36 13.21 -4.53
C ARG A 161 1.83 11.95 -3.88
N PHE A 162 0.71 11.45 -4.42
CA PHE A 162 0.09 10.19 -4.00
C PHE A 162 0.23 9.17 -5.12
N TYR A 163 0.81 8.00 -4.82
CA TYR A 163 1.09 6.93 -5.80
C TYR A 163 0.27 5.65 -5.59
N GLY A 164 -0.64 5.67 -4.62
CA GLY A 164 -1.55 4.59 -4.30
C GLY A 164 -2.54 5.00 -3.21
N LEU A 165 -3.68 4.34 -3.16
CA LEU A 165 -4.66 4.46 -2.09
C LEU A 165 -5.22 3.08 -1.79
N HIS A 166 -4.97 2.59 -0.58
CA HIS A 166 -5.25 1.21 -0.23
C HIS A 166 -6.00 1.10 1.10
N LYS A 167 -6.81 0.06 1.25
CA LYS A 167 -7.42 -0.34 2.53
C LYS A 167 -6.92 -1.72 2.91
N ILE A 168 -6.64 -1.94 4.18
CA ILE A 168 -6.37 -3.28 4.71
C ILE A 168 -7.41 -3.61 5.79
N ASN A 169 -8.09 -4.73 5.62
CA ASN A 169 -8.95 -5.29 6.65
C ASN A 169 -8.35 -6.62 7.09
N TYR A 170 -8.53 -6.97 8.36
CA TYR A 170 -8.22 -8.33 8.79
C TYR A 170 -9.29 -8.90 9.72
N VAL A 171 -9.47 -10.20 9.60
CA VAL A 171 -10.37 -11.00 10.41
C VAL A 171 -9.54 -12.08 11.09
N GLU A 172 -9.62 -12.16 12.41
CA GLU A 172 -9.00 -13.21 13.20
C GLU A 172 -10.11 -13.97 13.94
N ASN A 173 -10.20 -15.28 13.69
CA ASN A 173 -11.18 -16.15 14.34
C ASN A 173 -12.63 -15.63 14.29
N GLY A 174 -13.03 -15.05 13.15
CA GLY A 174 -14.38 -14.51 12.92
C GLY A 174 -14.67 -13.13 13.50
N LYS A 175 -13.70 -12.44 14.12
CA LYS A 175 -13.84 -11.05 14.58
C LYS A 175 -13.09 -10.09 13.63
N SER A 176 -13.80 -9.13 13.04
CA SER A 176 -13.25 -8.13 12.11
C SER A 176 -12.68 -6.91 12.84
N ARG A 177 -11.53 -6.40 12.39
CA ARG A 177 -11.02 -5.07 12.75
C ARG A 177 -10.66 -4.29 11.47
N GLU A 178 -11.16 -3.06 11.34
CA GLU A 178 -10.89 -2.16 10.21
C GLU A 178 -9.86 -1.09 10.62
N GLN A 179 -8.88 -0.80 9.75
CA GLN A 179 -8.00 0.37 9.83
C GLN A 179 -7.80 0.99 8.44
#